data_AF-A0A6V8E991-F1
#
_entry.id   AF-A0A6V8E991-F1
#
_cell.length_a   1.000
_cell.length_b   1.000
_cell.length_c   1.000
_cell.angle_alpha   90.00
_cell.angle_beta   90.00
_cell.angle_gamma   90.00
#
_symmetry.space_group_name_H-M   'P 1'
#
loop_
_entity.id
_entity.type
_entity.pdbx_description
1 polymer ?
#
loop_
_entity_poly.entity_id
_entity_poly.type
_entity_poly.pdbx_seq_one_letter_code
_entity_poly.pdbx_strand_id
1 'polypeptide(L)'
;MTTEKPRKKTRSQNRQRAKRYGNTKKSVLLERSKTYIDEVETKANNRFDRPNKPMGFPENISTPNNHSFVWQINPVPLKDEEILAKFVIRKGEFGWLEDSRVDEIAKFVDDKNMTLDQALSLRSALLQQKTVYGHGRLKSRSKALFRLYNEGVSVVDLSKRFDFPPMNIFRIILTEKRWSKSKIKECLRDPTKMKQRERKEFEKAEAADRVSNVDQSETHTRADLFEEVLADWFESRGVKIRRQNEMVSEQRLEHGRPINTPDILFLDHVEINGQPVAWIDAKHFYGADVSFQRKKMSKQMSRYIDEWGSGAVVYRHGFSENLFIPGCLMLDAGVLDLSRMA
;
A
#
# COMPACT_ATOMS: atom_id res chain seq x y z
N MET A 1 21.05 62.07 -14.28
CA MET A 1 20.13 60.98 -14.69
C MET A 1 20.59 59.69 -14.03
N THR A 2 20.12 59.43 -12.82
CA THR A 2 20.41 58.22 -12.03
C THR A 2 19.22 57.28 -12.15
N THR A 3 19.40 56.16 -12.83
CA THR A 3 18.35 55.15 -13.06
C THR A 3 18.19 54.27 -11.82
N GLU A 4 17.09 54.46 -11.09
CA GLU A 4 16.66 53.59 -9.99
C GLU A 4 16.33 52.18 -10.52
N LYS A 5 17.01 51.16 -10.00
CA LYS A 5 16.60 49.76 -10.18
C LYS A 5 15.41 49.44 -9.29
N PRO A 6 14.33 48.82 -9.80
CA PRO A 6 13.18 48.49 -8.96
C PRO A 6 13.51 47.34 -8.00
N ARG A 7 13.27 47.58 -6.70
CA ARG A 7 13.36 46.57 -5.63
C ARG A 7 12.44 45.39 -5.95
N LYS A 8 13.02 44.19 -6.07
CA LYS A 8 12.28 42.92 -6.15
C LYS A 8 11.42 42.75 -4.89
N LYS A 9 10.09 42.81 -5.05
CA LYS A 9 9.12 42.41 -4.03
C LYS A 9 9.37 40.95 -3.66
N THR A 10 9.86 40.72 -2.44
CA THR A 10 9.93 39.41 -1.80
C THR A 10 8.52 38.82 -1.73
N ARG A 11 8.30 37.72 -2.45
CA ARG A 11 7.08 36.92 -2.33
C ARG A 11 6.91 36.51 -0.88
N SER A 12 5.86 37.01 -0.24
CA SER A 12 5.47 36.60 1.10
C SER A 12 5.31 35.08 1.13
N GLN A 13 5.96 34.45 2.11
CA GLN A 13 5.80 33.04 2.39
C GLN A 13 4.35 32.83 2.84
N ASN A 14 3.53 32.34 1.92
CA ASN A 14 2.18 31.89 2.21
C ASN A 14 2.29 30.82 3.30
N ARG A 15 1.86 31.14 4.54
CA ARG A 15 1.74 30.17 5.64
C ARG A 15 0.90 29.01 5.14
N GLN A 16 1.55 27.91 4.76
CA GLN A 16 0.85 26.70 4.34
C GLN A 16 -0.03 26.26 5.50
N ARG A 17 -1.35 26.41 5.34
CA ARG A 17 -2.34 25.75 6.22
C ARG A 17 -1.88 24.31 6.41
N ALA A 18 -1.94 23.82 7.64
CA ALA A 18 -1.67 22.42 7.94
C ALA A 18 -2.45 21.57 6.95
N LYS A 19 -1.75 20.69 6.20
CA LYS A 19 -2.41 19.80 5.24
C LYS A 19 -3.43 18.99 6.02
N ARG A 20 -4.71 19.18 5.69
CA ARG A 20 -5.79 18.36 6.23
C ARG A 20 -5.49 16.90 5.92
N TYR A 21 -5.86 16.00 6.83
CA TYR A 21 -5.83 14.58 6.53
C TYR A 21 -6.79 14.30 5.37
N GLY A 22 -6.47 13.27 4.58
CA GLY A 22 -7.18 12.96 3.37
C GLY A 22 -6.74 13.79 2.17
N ASN A 23 -6.80 13.17 1.00
CA ASN A 23 -6.44 13.82 -0.26
C ASN A 23 -7.61 14.63 -0.83
N THR A 24 -7.50 15.04 -2.10
CA THR A 24 -8.63 15.57 -2.87
C THR A 24 -9.86 14.68 -2.68
N LYS A 25 -11.02 15.30 -2.44
CA LYS A 25 -12.29 14.57 -2.24
C LYS A 25 -12.58 13.66 -3.44
N LYS A 26 -13.10 12.46 -3.16
CA LYS A 26 -13.51 11.46 -4.15
C LYS A 26 -14.45 12.05 -5.21
N SER A 27 -15.44 12.85 -4.82
CA SER A 27 -16.38 13.49 -5.78
C SER A 27 -15.68 14.35 -6.84
N VAL A 28 -14.68 15.13 -6.43
CA VAL A 28 -13.89 15.97 -7.34
C VAL A 28 -13.01 15.12 -8.26
N LEU A 29 -12.47 14.00 -7.75
CA LEU A 29 -11.66 13.10 -8.56
C LEU A 29 -12.52 12.33 -9.58
N LEU A 30 -13.72 11.90 -9.20
CA LEU A 30 -14.70 11.27 -10.08
C LEU A 30 -15.06 12.19 -11.26
N GLU A 31 -15.40 13.45 -10.97
CA GLU A 31 -15.74 14.43 -12.00
C GLU A 31 -14.60 14.65 -12.99
N ARG A 32 -13.36 14.77 -12.49
CA ARG A 32 -12.16 14.96 -13.33
C ARG A 32 -11.79 13.75 -14.18
N SER A 33 -12.17 12.56 -13.74
CA SER A 33 -11.80 11.30 -14.38
C SER A 33 -12.93 10.66 -15.16
N LYS A 34 -14.09 11.32 -15.29
CA LYS A 34 -15.29 10.75 -15.93
C LYS A 34 -15.01 10.18 -17.33
N THR A 35 -14.41 10.97 -18.23
CA THR A 35 -14.10 10.52 -19.60
C THR A 35 -13.17 9.31 -19.61
N TYR A 36 -12.14 9.32 -18.75
CA TYR A 36 -11.21 8.20 -18.61
C TYR A 36 -11.91 6.94 -18.07
N ILE A 37 -12.85 7.09 -17.13
CA ILE A 37 -13.64 5.97 -16.60
C ILE A 37 -14.48 5.36 -17.72
N ASP A 38 -15.21 6.18 -18.48
CA ASP A 38 -16.04 5.73 -19.60
C ASP A 38 -15.19 4.97 -20.64
N GLU A 39 -13.98 5.47 -20.95
CA GLU A 39 -13.02 4.82 -21.86
C GLU A 39 -12.58 3.44 -21.36
N VAL A 40 -12.21 3.31 -20.07
CA VAL A 40 -11.69 2.04 -19.54
C VAL A 40 -12.80 1.02 -19.26
N GLU A 41 -14.02 1.46 -18.97
CA GLU A 41 -15.21 0.61 -18.87
C GLU A 41 -15.61 0.06 -20.24
N THR A 42 -15.64 0.92 -21.26
CA THR A 42 -15.85 0.50 -22.65
C THR A 42 -14.78 -0.52 -23.08
N LYS A 43 -13.54 -0.27 -22.71
CA LYS A 43 -12.42 -1.16 -22.97
C LYS A 43 -12.57 -2.53 -22.28
N ALA A 44 -13.08 -2.56 -21.04
CA ALA A 44 -13.34 -3.81 -20.33
C ALA A 44 -14.44 -4.64 -21.01
N ASN A 45 -15.51 -4.00 -21.48
CA ASN A 45 -16.57 -4.69 -22.21
C ASN A 45 -16.08 -5.22 -23.55
N ASN A 46 -15.40 -4.40 -24.35
CA ASN A 46 -14.97 -4.79 -25.69
C ASN A 46 -13.71 -5.67 -25.70
N ARG A 47 -13.28 -6.22 -24.55
CA ARG A 47 -12.01 -6.97 -24.43
C ARG A 47 -12.02 -8.29 -25.19
N PHE A 48 -13.18 -8.89 -25.39
CA PHE A 48 -13.35 -10.15 -26.11
C PHE A 48 -13.38 -9.96 -27.64
N ASP A 49 -13.73 -8.76 -28.11
CA ASP A 49 -13.84 -8.44 -29.54
C ASP A 49 -12.57 -7.82 -30.13
N ARG A 50 -11.49 -7.73 -29.35
CA ARG A 50 -10.23 -7.11 -29.80
C ARG A 50 -9.53 -8.00 -30.84
N PRO A 51 -8.89 -7.41 -31.87
CA PRO A 51 -8.17 -8.18 -32.89
C PRO A 51 -6.99 -8.95 -32.30
N ASN A 52 -6.32 -8.34 -31.31
CA ASN A 52 -5.28 -9.00 -30.54
C ASN A 52 -5.86 -9.49 -29.23
N LYS A 53 -5.62 -10.76 -28.93
CA LYS A 53 -6.06 -11.41 -27.72
C LYS A 53 -5.40 -10.75 -26.49
N PRO A 54 -6.18 -10.42 -25.43
CA PRO A 54 -5.62 -9.86 -24.21
C PRO A 54 -4.61 -10.80 -23.54
N MET A 55 -3.63 -10.24 -22.84
CA MET A 55 -2.66 -11.02 -22.08
C MET A 55 -3.34 -11.91 -21.02
N GLY A 56 -2.84 -13.13 -20.81
CA GLY A 56 -3.34 -14.07 -19.80
C GLY A 56 -4.59 -14.87 -20.21
N PHE A 57 -5.16 -14.60 -21.38
CA PHE A 57 -6.27 -15.37 -21.93
C PHE A 57 -5.76 -16.72 -22.49
N PRO A 58 -6.48 -17.86 -22.33
CA PRO A 58 -6.07 -19.16 -22.89
C PRO A 58 -6.29 -19.24 -24.41
N GLU A 59 -5.53 -20.06 -25.14
CA GLU A 59 -5.62 -20.17 -26.62
C GLU A 59 -7.03 -20.46 -27.10
N ASN A 60 -7.70 -21.41 -26.45
CA ASN A 60 -9.08 -21.77 -26.74
C ASN A 60 -10.00 -21.13 -25.70
N ILE A 61 -10.71 -20.07 -26.09
CA ILE A 61 -11.73 -19.43 -25.25
C ILE A 61 -13.11 -19.82 -25.76
N SER A 62 -13.90 -20.41 -24.86
CA SER A 62 -15.34 -20.56 -25.06
C SER A 62 -16.02 -19.19 -24.97
N THR A 63 -17.13 -19.01 -25.68
CA THR A 63 -17.93 -17.79 -25.65
C THR A 63 -18.13 -17.29 -24.21
N PRO A 64 -17.87 -15.99 -23.93
CA PRO A 64 -17.99 -15.46 -22.58
C PRO A 64 -19.47 -15.43 -22.16
N ASN A 65 -19.73 -15.81 -20.92
CA ASN A 65 -21.03 -15.65 -20.27
C ASN A 65 -21.15 -14.24 -19.67
N ASN A 66 -22.37 -13.85 -19.30
CA ASN A 66 -22.64 -12.60 -18.60
C ASN A 66 -23.03 -12.88 -17.15
N HIS A 67 -22.38 -12.19 -16.21
CA HIS A 67 -22.68 -12.26 -14.78
C HIS A 67 -22.81 -10.85 -14.21
N SER A 68 -23.82 -10.62 -13.36
CA SER A 68 -24.00 -9.36 -12.64
C SER A 68 -24.18 -9.63 -11.16
N PHE A 69 -23.45 -8.89 -10.33
CA PHE A 69 -23.44 -9.06 -8.89
C PHE A 69 -23.72 -7.74 -8.16
N VAL A 70 -24.53 -7.83 -7.11
CA VAL A 70 -24.65 -6.78 -6.09
C VAL A 70 -23.64 -7.10 -4.98
N TRP A 71 -22.69 -6.20 -4.77
CA TRP A 71 -21.64 -6.33 -3.76
C TRP A 71 -21.82 -5.25 -2.70
N GLN A 72 -22.32 -5.66 -1.54
CA GLN A 72 -22.52 -4.74 -0.43
C GLN A 72 -21.16 -4.24 0.10
N ILE A 73 -21.03 -2.91 0.24
CA ILE A 73 -19.82 -2.26 0.75
C ILE A 73 -20.14 -1.40 1.98
N ASN A 74 -19.21 -1.37 2.93
CA ASN A 74 -19.28 -0.59 4.16
C ASN A 74 -17.97 0.19 4.35
N PRO A 75 -17.71 1.23 3.53
CA PRO A 75 -16.47 2.00 3.63
C PRO A 75 -16.42 2.78 4.95
N VAL A 76 -15.21 2.93 5.48
CA VAL A 76 -14.94 3.72 6.68
C VAL A 76 -15.10 5.22 6.38
N PRO A 77 -15.87 5.98 7.17
CA PRO A 77 -15.97 7.43 7.03
C PRO A 77 -14.60 8.13 7.16
N LEU A 78 -14.32 9.10 6.27
CA LEU A 78 -13.05 9.83 6.23
C LEU A 78 -12.81 10.60 7.53
N LYS A 79 -13.88 11.05 8.18
CA LYS A 79 -13.82 11.74 9.47
C LYS A 79 -13.24 10.84 10.56
N ASP A 80 -13.69 9.59 10.62
CA ASP A 80 -13.24 8.63 11.64
C ASP A 80 -11.79 8.21 11.36
N GLU A 81 -11.45 7.97 10.08
CA GLU A 81 -10.07 7.72 9.66
C GLU A 81 -9.14 8.90 9.99
N GLU A 82 -9.55 10.15 9.75
CA GLU A 82 -8.77 11.35 10.08
C GLU A 82 -8.48 11.48 11.57
N ILE A 83 -9.47 11.19 12.42
CA ILE A 83 -9.32 11.22 13.87
C ILE A 83 -8.36 10.12 14.32
N LEU A 84 -8.55 8.90 13.83
CA LEU A 84 -7.73 7.76 14.18
C LEU A 84 -6.28 7.91 13.71
N ALA A 85 -6.06 8.44 12.51
CA ALA A 85 -4.73 8.70 11.97
C ALA A 85 -3.87 9.61 12.86
N LYS A 86 -4.50 10.58 13.53
CA LYS A 86 -3.83 11.47 14.49
C LYS A 86 -3.53 10.75 15.81
N PHE A 87 -4.35 9.78 16.20
CA PHE A 87 -4.23 9.05 17.46
C PHE A 87 -3.21 7.89 17.40
N VAL A 88 -3.17 7.14 16.30
CA VAL A 88 -2.35 5.90 16.20
C VAL A 88 -0.86 6.16 16.00
N ILE A 89 -0.46 7.38 15.62
CA ILE A 89 0.94 7.75 15.39
C ILE A 89 1.50 8.49 16.60
N ARG A 90 2.51 7.89 17.26
CA ARG A 90 3.31 8.54 18.29
C ARG A 90 4.76 8.74 17.84
N LYS A 91 5.41 9.75 18.41
CA LYS A 91 6.83 10.04 18.13
C LYS A 91 7.69 8.89 18.65
N GLY A 92 8.61 8.39 17.81
CA GLY A 92 9.56 7.34 18.18
C GLY A 92 8.98 5.93 18.23
N GLU A 93 7.69 5.76 17.95
CA GLU A 93 6.99 4.49 18.05
C GLU A 93 6.94 3.81 16.66
N PHE A 94 8.04 3.13 16.29
CA PHE A 94 8.17 2.41 15.01
C PHE A 94 8.18 0.88 15.17
N GLY A 95 8.30 0.39 16.40
CA GLY A 95 8.33 -1.03 16.73
C GLY A 95 6.95 -1.64 16.96
N TRP A 96 6.98 -2.83 17.56
CA TRP A 96 5.79 -3.50 18.10
C TRP A 96 5.11 -2.61 19.14
N LEU A 97 3.78 -2.70 19.17
CA LEU A 97 2.99 -2.08 20.22
C LEU A 97 2.96 -3.04 21.40
N GLU A 98 3.14 -2.50 22.60
CA GLU A 98 2.84 -3.23 23.83
C GLU A 98 1.33 -3.46 23.94
N ASP A 99 0.90 -4.53 24.62
CA ASP A 99 -0.52 -4.89 24.76
C ASP A 99 -1.35 -3.74 25.32
N SER A 100 -0.82 -3.00 26.30
CA SER A 100 -1.46 -1.81 26.87
C SER A 100 -1.77 -0.73 25.82
N ARG A 101 -0.90 -0.58 24.80
CA ARG A 101 -1.09 0.36 23.71
C ARG A 101 -2.05 -0.17 22.66
N VAL A 102 -2.09 -1.48 22.44
CA VAL A 102 -3.12 -2.12 21.60
C VAL A 102 -4.50 -1.93 22.23
N ASP A 103 -4.63 -2.18 23.53
CA ASP A 103 -5.87 -1.95 24.30
C ASP A 103 -6.31 -0.49 24.27
N GLU A 104 -5.36 0.45 24.35
CA GLU A 104 -5.65 1.88 24.22
C GLU A 104 -6.24 2.21 22.84
N ILE A 105 -5.73 1.59 21.78
CA ILE A 105 -6.25 1.77 20.42
C ILE A 105 -7.61 1.10 20.28
N ALA A 106 -7.81 -0.10 20.84
CA ALA A 106 -9.09 -0.80 20.85
C ALA A 106 -10.19 0.08 21.48
N LYS A 107 -9.95 0.57 22.71
CA LYS A 107 -10.86 1.47 23.41
C LYS A 107 -11.15 2.77 22.65
N PHE A 108 -10.18 3.27 21.88
CA PHE A 108 -10.36 4.48 21.09
C PHE A 108 -11.26 4.29 19.86
N VAL A 109 -11.32 3.06 19.32
CA VAL A 109 -12.13 2.75 18.14
C VAL A 109 -13.51 2.20 18.47
N ASP A 110 -13.77 1.80 19.72
CA ASP A 110 -15.07 1.26 20.18
C ASP A 110 -16.27 2.17 19.83
N ASP A 111 -16.08 3.50 19.84
CA ASP A 111 -17.11 4.50 19.53
C ASP A 111 -17.05 5.03 18.08
N LYS A 112 -16.29 4.37 17.20
CA LYS A 112 -16.05 4.79 15.81
C LYS A 112 -16.53 3.74 14.81
N ASN A 113 -16.70 4.15 13.55
CA ASN A 113 -16.97 3.21 12.46
C ASN A 113 -15.67 2.58 11.94
N MET A 114 -14.81 2.11 12.84
CA MET A 114 -13.56 1.45 12.53
C MET A 114 -13.24 0.32 13.51
N THR A 115 -12.56 -0.72 13.04
CA THR A 115 -12.11 -1.83 13.89
C THR A 115 -10.66 -1.66 14.35
N LEU A 116 -10.24 -2.44 15.35
CA LEU A 116 -8.84 -2.48 15.80
C LEU A 116 -7.89 -2.86 14.66
N ASP A 117 -8.24 -3.87 13.85
CA ASP A 117 -7.42 -4.29 12.71
C ASP A 117 -7.26 -3.18 11.68
N GLN A 118 -8.33 -2.44 11.39
CA GLN A 118 -8.27 -1.26 10.51
C GLN A 118 -7.34 -0.19 11.09
N ALA A 119 -7.39 0.03 12.41
CA ALA A 119 -6.50 0.97 13.11
C ALA A 119 -5.02 0.57 13.01
N LEU A 120 -4.70 -0.71 13.26
CA LEU A 120 -3.34 -1.23 13.20
C LEU A 120 -2.79 -1.22 11.76
N SER A 121 -3.64 -1.53 10.77
CA SER A 121 -3.30 -1.43 9.36
C SER A 121 -3.08 0.03 8.93
N LEU A 122 -3.96 0.96 9.34
CA LEU A 122 -3.81 2.39 9.09
C LEU A 122 -2.51 2.94 9.69
N ARG A 123 -2.20 2.56 10.93
CA ARG A 123 -0.93 2.92 11.59
C ARG A 123 0.26 2.47 10.75
N SER A 124 0.24 1.24 10.27
CA SER A 124 1.30 0.68 9.43
C SER A 124 1.48 1.47 8.12
N ALA A 125 0.38 1.82 7.46
CA ALA A 125 0.36 2.67 6.27
C ALA A 125 0.98 4.05 6.52
N LEU A 126 0.61 4.69 7.63
CA LEU A 126 1.08 6.01 8.02
C LEU A 126 2.56 6.02 8.41
N LEU A 127 3.04 4.99 9.12
CA LEU A 127 4.45 4.84 9.45
C LEU A 127 5.32 4.62 8.21
N GLN A 128 4.85 3.83 7.24
CA GLN A 128 5.51 3.69 5.94
C GLN A 128 5.60 5.04 5.21
N GLN A 129 4.49 5.80 5.13
CA GLN A 129 4.47 7.13 4.52
C GLN A 129 5.44 8.10 5.22
N LYS A 130 5.37 8.17 6.55
CA LYS A 130 6.25 9.00 7.40
C LYS A 130 7.72 8.70 7.13
N THR A 131 8.05 7.42 6.96
CA THR A 131 9.40 6.95 6.67
C THR A 131 9.87 7.38 5.28
N VAL A 132 9.08 7.12 4.24
CA VAL A 132 9.43 7.42 2.86
C VAL A 132 9.58 8.92 2.63
N TYR A 133 8.60 9.72 3.07
CA TYR A 133 8.64 11.18 2.87
C TYR A 133 9.60 11.88 3.83
N GLY A 134 9.91 11.27 4.97
CA GLY A 134 10.89 11.78 5.92
C GLY A 134 12.35 11.52 5.54
N HIS A 135 12.63 10.67 4.55
CA HIS A 135 13.99 10.21 4.25
C HIS A 135 14.99 11.34 3.94
N GLY A 136 14.55 12.41 3.26
CA GLY A 136 15.40 13.59 3.00
C GLY A 136 15.80 14.33 4.29
N ARG A 137 14.85 14.49 5.23
CA ARG A 137 15.09 15.07 6.56
C ARG A 137 16.00 14.18 7.40
N LEU A 138 15.88 12.85 7.27
CA LEU A 138 16.80 11.93 7.92
C LEU A 138 18.23 12.11 7.41
N LYS A 139 18.42 12.13 6.08
CA LYS A 139 19.72 12.32 5.45
C LYS A 139 20.39 13.64 5.85
N SER A 140 19.65 14.73 5.96
CA SER A 140 20.23 16.02 6.39
C SER A 140 20.75 16.01 7.83
N ARG A 141 20.39 15.01 8.64
CA ARG A 141 20.85 14.82 10.03
C ARG A 141 21.94 13.74 10.16
N SER A 142 22.45 13.18 9.06
CA SER A 142 23.37 12.04 9.07
C SER A 142 24.62 12.28 9.93
N LYS A 143 25.29 13.42 9.76
CA LYS A 143 26.47 13.81 10.56
C LYS A 143 26.18 13.89 12.05
N ALA A 144 25.02 14.44 12.42
CA ALA A 144 24.61 14.56 13.81
C ALA A 144 24.31 13.19 14.44
N LEU A 145 23.63 12.32 13.69
CA LEU A 145 23.37 10.93 14.10
C LEU A 145 24.67 10.16 14.31
N PHE A 146 25.62 10.29 13.36
CA PHE A 146 26.90 9.62 13.46
C PHE A 146 27.73 10.11 14.66
N ARG A 147 27.74 11.43 14.92
CA ARG A 147 28.41 12.00 16.10
C ARG A 147 27.85 11.43 17.40
N LEU A 148 26.53 11.50 17.59
CA LEU A 148 25.86 10.98 18.79
C LEU A 148 26.06 9.47 18.96
N TYR A 149 26.06 8.72 17.85
CA TYR A 149 26.39 7.30 17.89
C TYR A 149 27.83 7.08 18.38
N ASN A 150 28.81 7.84 17.90
CA ASN A 150 30.20 7.73 18.40
C ASN A 150 30.32 8.10 19.88
N GLU A 151 29.51 9.03 20.37
CA GLU A 151 29.40 9.40 21.80
C GLU A 151 28.73 8.32 22.67
N GLY A 152 28.25 7.22 22.07
CA GLY A 152 27.72 6.06 22.81
C GLY A 152 26.20 5.92 22.78
N VAL A 153 25.46 6.85 22.16
CA VAL A 153 23.99 6.76 22.08
C VAL A 153 23.57 5.58 21.19
N SER A 154 22.62 4.78 21.66
CA SER A 154 22.12 3.61 20.92
C SER A 154 21.29 4.01 19.70
N VAL A 155 21.19 3.12 18.72
CA VAL A 155 20.35 3.31 17.51
C VAL A 155 18.88 3.49 17.89
N VAL A 156 18.39 2.74 18.88
CA VAL A 156 17.00 2.81 19.34
C VAL A 156 16.71 4.16 20.00
N ASP A 157 17.63 4.68 20.81
CA ASP A 157 17.47 6.01 21.42
C ASP A 157 17.53 7.13 20.37
N LEU A 158 18.41 6.98 19.37
CA LEU A 158 18.46 7.89 18.22
C LEU A 158 17.16 7.84 17.42
N SER A 159 16.57 6.65 17.22
CA SER A 159 15.26 6.49 16.57
C SER A 159 14.16 7.24 17.32
N LYS A 160 14.05 7.07 18.64
CA LYS A 160 13.09 7.79 19.49
C LYS A 160 13.31 9.30 19.43
N ARG A 161 14.57 9.74 19.52
CA ARG A 161 14.94 11.16 19.54
C ARG A 161 14.66 11.88 18.22
N PHE A 162 15.07 11.28 17.10
CA PHE A 162 14.98 11.89 15.77
C PHE A 162 13.69 11.53 15.01
N ASP A 163 12.92 10.60 15.55
CA ASP A 163 11.62 10.16 15.04
C ASP A 163 11.69 9.53 13.64
N PHE A 164 12.52 8.49 13.53
CA PHE A 164 12.70 7.67 12.33
C PHE A 164 12.86 6.19 12.69
N PRO A 165 12.54 5.24 11.79
CA PRO A 165 12.71 3.82 12.07
C PRO A 165 14.16 3.46 12.45
N PRO A 166 14.39 2.61 13.47
CA PRO A 166 15.72 2.22 13.91
C PRO A 166 16.63 1.71 12.79
N MET A 167 16.12 0.88 11.88
CA MET A 167 16.92 0.34 10.78
C MET A 167 17.36 1.41 9.79
N ASN A 168 16.56 2.46 9.62
CA ASN A 168 16.92 3.58 8.77
C ASN A 168 17.96 4.49 9.43
N ILE A 169 17.88 4.72 10.75
CA ILE A 169 18.95 5.38 11.51
C ILE A 169 20.26 4.59 11.35
N PHE A 170 20.21 3.27 11.55
CA PHE A 170 21.37 2.42 11.47
C PHE A 170 22.03 2.45 10.09
N ARG A 171 21.26 2.31 9.01
CA ARG A 171 21.77 2.42 7.63
C ARG A 171 22.45 3.76 7.35
N ILE A 172 21.93 4.86 7.89
CA ILE A 172 22.54 6.19 7.75
C ILE A 172 23.86 6.27 8.51
N ILE A 173 23.91 5.76 9.73
CA ILE A 173 25.15 5.67 10.53
C ILE A 173 26.22 4.86 9.78
N LEU A 174 25.87 3.68 9.25
CA LEU A 174 26.80 2.85 8.48
C LEU A 174 27.29 3.56 7.21
N THR A 175 26.42 4.35 6.57
CA THR A 175 26.80 5.16 5.41
C THR A 175 27.82 6.24 5.79
N GLU A 176 27.62 6.93 6.92
CA GLU A 176 28.58 7.92 7.46
C GLU A 176 29.90 7.28 7.89
N LYS A 177 29.89 6.00 8.30
CA LYS A 177 31.09 5.17 8.49
C LYS A 177 31.79 4.78 7.17
N ARG A 178 31.35 5.32 6.04
CA ARG A 178 31.86 5.06 4.67
C ARG A 178 31.66 3.62 4.20
N TRP A 179 30.65 2.92 4.70
CA TRP A 179 30.30 1.61 4.15
C TRP A 179 29.59 1.78 2.81
N SER A 180 29.95 0.94 1.83
CA SER A 180 29.23 0.89 0.56
C SER A 180 27.83 0.29 0.74
N LYS A 181 26.90 0.63 -0.16
CA LYS A 181 25.54 0.04 -0.13
C LYS A 181 25.57 -1.50 -0.22
N SER A 182 26.51 -2.04 -0.99
CA SER A 182 26.69 -3.50 -1.13
C SER A 182 27.12 -4.11 0.20
N LYS A 183 28.15 -3.54 0.84
CA LYS A 183 28.64 -4.00 2.15
C LYS A 183 27.55 -3.93 3.22
N ILE A 184 26.78 -2.83 3.26
CA ILE A 184 25.65 -2.71 4.19
C ILE A 184 24.64 -3.85 3.93
N LYS A 185 24.23 -4.06 2.67
CA LYS A 185 23.27 -5.12 2.34
C LYS A 185 23.79 -6.51 2.74
N GLU A 186 25.06 -6.79 2.48
CA GLU A 186 25.70 -8.04 2.83
C GLU A 186 25.71 -8.27 4.35
N CYS A 187 26.18 -7.28 5.13
CA CYS A 187 26.25 -7.42 6.58
C CYS A 187 24.86 -7.45 7.25
N LEU A 188 23.82 -6.83 6.66
CA LEU A 188 22.46 -6.96 7.19
C LEU A 188 21.84 -8.33 6.91
N ARG A 189 22.29 -9.02 5.86
CA ARG A 189 21.92 -10.42 5.59
C ARG A 189 22.71 -11.39 6.46
N ASP A 190 23.96 -11.05 6.74
CA ASP A 190 24.85 -11.83 7.60
C ASP A 190 25.49 -10.92 8.67
N PRO A 191 24.81 -10.71 9.82
CA PRO A 191 25.27 -9.83 10.89
C PRO A 191 26.58 -10.28 11.55
N THR A 192 27.02 -11.53 11.33
CA THR A 192 28.29 -12.04 11.88
C THR A 192 29.51 -11.31 11.31
N LYS A 193 29.36 -10.70 10.12
CA LYS A 193 30.38 -9.88 9.45
C LYS A 193 30.55 -8.48 10.05
N MET A 194 29.70 -8.10 11.00
CA MET A 194 29.81 -6.82 11.72
C MET A 194 30.71 -6.95 12.96
N LYS A 195 31.32 -5.84 13.37
CA LYS A 195 31.97 -5.77 14.69
C LYS A 195 30.92 -5.92 15.79
N GLN A 196 31.35 -6.32 16.98
CA GLN A 196 30.46 -6.61 18.11
C GLN A 196 29.46 -5.49 18.42
N ARG A 197 29.89 -4.22 18.36
CA ARG A 197 29.00 -3.07 18.60
C ARG A 197 27.93 -2.95 17.52
N GLU A 198 28.33 -2.87 16.26
CA GLU A 198 27.38 -2.77 15.14
C GLU A 198 26.41 -3.96 15.10
N ARG A 199 26.87 -5.18 15.43
CA ARG A 199 26.01 -6.36 15.52
C ARG A 199 24.95 -6.22 16.61
N LYS A 200 25.34 -5.83 17.83
CA LYS A 200 24.39 -5.63 18.94
C LYS A 200 23.37 -4.51 18.63
N GLU A 201 23.82 -3.45 17.97
CA GLU A 201 22.95 -2.35 17.57
C GLU A 201 22.01 -2.74 16.43
N PHE A 202 22.47 -3.57 15.49
CA PHE A 202 21.62 -4.17 14.46
C PHE A 202 20.51 -5.02 15.08
N GLU A 203 20.85 -5.99 15.95
CA GLU A 203 19.88 -6.89 16.59
C GLU A 203 18.80 -6.11 17.37
N LYS A 204 19.21 -5.07 18.12
CA LYS A 204 18.26 -4.18 18.82
C LYS A 204 17.40 -3.35 17.87
N ALA A 205 17.99 -2.84 16.78
CA ALA A 205 17.27 -2.01 15.82
C ALA A 205 16.26 -2.83 15.02
N GLU A 206 16.61 -4.05 14.62
CA GLU A 206 15.73 -4.97 13.90
C GLU A 206 14.54 -5.38 14.76
N ALA A 207 14.77 -5.78 16.01
CA ALA A 207 13.71 -6.11 16.95
C ALA A 207 12.75 -4.93 17.23
N ALA A 208 13.24 -3.69 17.13
CA ALA A 208 12.48 -2.47 17.40
C ALA A 208 11.88 -1.81 16.15
N ASP A 209 12.00 -2.39 14.94
CA ASP A 209 11.55 -1.78 13.69
C ASP A 209 10.56 -2.68 12.93
N ARG A 210 9.26 -2.51 13.23
CA ARG A 210 8.16 -3.20 12.54
C ARG A 210 8.05 -2.77 11.08
N VAL A 211 8.39 -1.52 10.78
CA VAL A 211 8.16 -0.90 9.45
C VAL A 211 9.15 -1.42 8.43
N SER A 212 10.38 -1.70 8.86
CA SER A 212 11.47 -2.22 8.04
C SER A 212 11.67 -3.73 8.20
N ASN A 213 10.81 -4.42 8.94
CA ASN A 213 10.99 -5.82 9.32
C ASN A 213 11.02 -6.76 8.10
N VAL A 214 11.80 -7.83 8.21
CA VAL A 214 12.15 -8.75 7.12
C VAL A 214 11.21 -9.95 7.04
N ASP A 215 10.66 -10.43 8.17
CA ASP A 215 9.74 -11.58 8.17
C ASP A 215 8.29 -11.13 7.90
N GLN A 216 7.78 -11.56 6.75
CA GLN A 216 6.41 -11.30 6.28
C GLN A 216 5.68 -12.61 5.95
N SER A 217 6.24 -13.76 6.34
CA SER A 217 5.76 -15.09 5.95
C SER A 217 4.29 -15.34 6.30
N GLU A 218 3.89 -15.12 7.55
CA GLU A 218 2.50 -15.27 7.99
C GLU A 218 1.56 -14.31 7.24
N THR A 219 2.00 -13.08 7.00
CA THR A 219 1.19 -12.10 6.23
C THR A 219 0.97 -12.57 4.80
N HIS A 220 1.99 -13.18 4.18
CA HIS A 220 1.88 -13.76 2.85
C HIS A 220 0.90 -14.93 2.82
N THR A 221 1.03 -15.88 3.74
CA THR A 221 0.09 -17.02 3.82
C THR A 221 -1.36 -16.58 3.97
N ARG A 222 -1.63 -15.56 4.81
CA ARG A 222 -2.99 -15.03 4.96
C ARG A 222 -3.46 -14.23 3.74
N ALA A 223 -2.55 -13.63 2.98
CA ALA A 223 -2.87 -12.98 1.71
C ALA A 223 -3.24 -14.02 0.63
N ASP A 224 -2.44 -15.06 0.50
CA ASP A 224 -2.68 -16.16 -0.45
C ASP A 224 -4.04 -16.82 -0.19
N LEU A 225 -4.35 -17.11 1.09
CA LEU A 225 -5.65 -17.67 1.47
C LEU A 225 -6.82 -16.71 1.18
N PHE A 226 -6.61 -15.40 1.30
CA PHE A 226 -7.63 -14.40 0.96
C PHE A 226 -7.92 -14.39 -0.54
N GLU A 227 -6.89 -14.49 -1.37
CA GLU A 227 -7.00 -14.63 -2.82
C GLU A 227 -7.77 -15.90 -3.20
N GLU A 228 -7.49 -17.03 -2.54
CA GLU A 228 -8.23 -18.29 -2.73
C GLU A 228 -9.73 -18.14 -2.43
N VAL A 229 -10.08 -17.62 -1.25
CA VAL A 229 -11.48 -17.42 -0.85
C VAL A 229 -12.23 -16.55 -1.85
N LEU A 230 -11.57 -15.50 -2.34
CA LEU A 230 -12.15 -14.60 -3.34
C LEU A 230 -12.35 -15.30 -4.68
N ALA A 231 -11.38 -16.08 -5.16
CA ALA A 231 -11.48 -16.86 -6.39
C ALA A 231 -12.60 -17.91 -6.30
N ASP A 232 -12.64 -18.67 -5.20
CA ASP A 232 -13.66 -19.69 -4.93
C ASP A 232 -15.08 -19.09 -4.93
N TRP A 233 -15.24 -17.85 -4.45
CA TRP A 233 -16.54 -17.16 -4.45
C TRP A 233 -17.08 -16.93 -5.87
N PHE A 234 -16.23 -16.56 -6.82
CA PHE A 234 -16.63 -16.36 -8.23
C PHE A 234 -16.82 -17.69 -8.96
N GLU A 235 -15.90 -18.64 -8.79
CA GLU A 235 -15.98 -19.96 -9.43
C GLU A 235 -17.22 -20.74 -8.99
N SER A 236 -17.57 -20.70 -7.70
CA SER A 236 -18.81 -21.32 -7.18
C SER A 236 -20.09 -20.72 -7.76
N ARG A 237 -20.01 -19.55 -8.39
CA ARG A 237 -21.12 -18.88 -9.10
C ARG A 237 -21.05 -19.07 -10.62
N GLY A 238 -20.17 -19.95 -11.09
CA GLY A 238 -20.04 -20.30 -12.51
C GLY A 238 -19.27 -19.29 -13.35
N VAL A 239 -18.54 -18.36 -12.72
CA VAL A 239 -17.69 -17.40 -13.44
C VAL A 239 -16.39 -18.08 -13.87
N LYS A 240 -16.06 -18.00 -15.17
CA LYS A 240 -14.76 -18.46 -15.67
C LYS A 240 -13.67 -17.44 -15.33
N ILE A 241 -12.64 -17.88 -14.62
CA ILE A 241 -11.52 -17.04 -14.20
C ILE A 241 -10.16 -17.65 -14.56
N ARG A 242 -9.13 -16.81 -14.53
CA ARG A 242 -7.72 -17.19 -14.45
C ARG A 242 -7.17 -16.67 -13.13
N ARG A 243 -6.56 -17.55 -12.34
CA ARG A 243 -5.86 -17.20 -11.09
C ARG A 243 -4.42 -16.77 -11.38
N GLN A 244 -3.82 -16.01 -10.46
CA GLN A 244 -2.46 -15.49 -10.61
C GLN A 244 -1.42 -16.58 -10.91
N ASN A 245 -1.45 -17.68 -10.14
CA ASN A 245 -0.47 -18.76 -10.21
C ASN A 245 -0.42 -19.43 -11.60
N GLU A 246 -1.56 -19.53 -12.28
CA GLU A 246 -1.65 -20.06 -13.64
C GLU A 246 -0.93 -19.14 -14.63
N MET A 247 -1.24 -17.84 -14.58
CA MET A 247 -0.60 -16.83 -15.44
C MET A 247 0.90 -16.73 -15.19
N VAL A 248 1.33 -16.74 -13.92
CA VAL A 248 2.75 -16.69 -13.54
C VAL A 248 3.50 -17.90 -14.10
N SER A 249 2.92 -19.09 -14.03
CA SER A 249 3.57 -20.32 -14.50
C SER A 249 3.78 -20.31 -16.01
N GLU A 250 2.74 -19.95 -16.78
CA GLU A 250 2.80 -19.82 -18.24
C GLU A 250 3.80 -18.73 -18.68
N GLN A 251 3.70 -17.53 -18.14
CA GLN A 251 4.57 -16.41 -18.52
C GLN A 251 6.02 -16.60 -18.12
N ARG A 252 6.31 -17.35 -17.05
CA ARG A 252 7.70 -17.72 -16.72
C ARG A 252 8.32 -18.61 -17.79
N LEU A 253 7.55 -19.52 -18.38
CA LEU A 253 8.01 -20.38 -19.47
C LEU A 253 8.19 -19.56 -20.77
N GLU A 254 7.25 -18.67 -21.09
CA GLU A 254 7.25 -17.91 -22.34
C GLU A 254 8.18 -16.69 -22.34
N HIS A 255 8.28 -16.00 -21.21
CA HIS A 255 8.92 -14.68 -21.11
C HIS A 255 10.03 -14.59 -20.04
N GLY A 256 10.25 -15.67 -19.28
CA GLY A 256 11.24 -15.71 -18.19
C GLY A 256 10.87 -14.87 -16.96
N ARG A 257 9.71 -14.20 -16.96
CA ARG A 257 9.21 -13.39 -15.84
C ARG A 257 7.69 -13.21 -15.90
N PRO A 258 7.02 -13.02 -14.76
CA PRO A 258 5.64 -12.56 -14.73
C PRO A 258 5.51 -11.14 -15.30
N ILE A 259 4.46 -10.91 -16.08
CA ILE A 259 4.09 -9.63 -16.67
C ILE A 259 2.60 -9.44 -16.41
N ASN A 260 2.25 -8.41 -15.64
CA ASN A 260 0.86 -8.06 -15.32
C ASN A 260 0.02 -9.30 -14.91
N THR A 261 0.05 -9.66 -13.63
CA THR A 261 -0.69 -10.82 -13.12
C THR A 261 -1.61 -10.35 -11.99
N PRO A 262 -2.84 -9.91 -12.31
CA PRO A 262 -3.83 -9.66 -11.27
C PRO A 262 -4.15 -10.96 -10.54
N ASP A 263 -4.78 -10.88 -9.37
CA ASP A 263 -5.05 -12.08 -8.57
C ASP A 263 -6.15 -12.93 -9.22
N ILE A 264 -7.13 -12.24 -9.83
CA ILE A 264 -8.18 -12.83 -10.67
C ILE A 264 -8.27 -12.06 -12.00
N LEU A 265 -8.30 -12.79 -13.10
CA LEU A 265 -8.64 -12.27 -14.44
C LEU A 265 -9.92 -12.94 -14.95
N PHE A 266 -10.94 -12.16 -15.32
CA PHE A 266 -12.23 -12.70 -15.75
C PHE A 266 -12.25 -13.06 -17.23
N LEU A 267 -12.59 -14.32 -17.52
CA LEU A 267 -12.83 -14.84 -18.86
C LEU A 267 -14.31 -14.73 -19.30
N ASP A 268 -15.15 -14.15 -18.44
CA ASP A 268 -16.56 -13.84 -18.69
C ASP A 268 -16.82 -12.33 -18.53
N HIS A 269 -17.92 -11.82 -19.09
CA HIS A 269 -18.39 -10.48 -18.75
C HIS A 269 -18.90 -10.49 -17.32
N VAL A 270 -18.27 -9.68 -16.46
CA VAL A 270 -18.64 -9.53 -15.05
C VAL A 270 -18.95 -8.07 -14.80
N GLU A 271 -20.13 -7.83 -14.25
CA GLU A 271 -20.56 -6.54 -13.74
C GLU A 271 -20.72 -6.62 -12.22
N ILE A 272 -20.16 -5.65 -11.49
CA ILE A 272 -20.34 -5.54 -10.05
C ILE A 272 -20.85 -4.14 -9.75
N ASN A 273 -22.00 -4.05 -9.07
CA ASN A 273 -22.66 -2.77 -8.74
C ASN A 273 -22.86 -1.85 -9.97
N GLY A 274 -23.21 -2.44 -11.12
CA GLY A 274 -23.43 -1.70 -12.37
C GLY A 274 -22.16 -1.28 -13.12
N GLN A 275 -20.97 -1.73 -12.69
CA GLN A 275 -19.69 -1.41 -13.33
C GLN A 275 -19.03 -2.66 -13.94
N PRO A 276 -18.50 -2.60 -15.17
CA PRO A 276 -17.78 -3.73 -15.76
C PRO A 276 -16.44 -3.94 -15.05
N VAL A 277 -16.15 -5.19 -14.70
CA VAL A 277 -14.94 -5.61 -13.99
C VAL A 277 -14.25 -6.69 -14.80
N ALA A 278 -13.07 -6.38 -15.35
CA ALA A 278 -12.29 -7.34 -16.13
C ALA A 278 -11.29 -8.16 -15.29
N TRP A 279 -10.88 -7.63 -14.14
CA TRP A 279 -9.89 -8.23 -13.24
C TRP A 279 -10.14 -7.79 -11.80
N ILE A 280 -9.63 -8.57 -10.84
CA ILE A 280 -9.62 -8.23 -9.42
C ILE A 280 -8.21 -8.41 -8.84
N ASP A 281 -7.83 -7.49 -7.96
CA ASP A 281 -6.63 -7.61 -7.12
C ASP A 281 -7.05 -7.50 -5.64
N ALA A 282 -6.59 -8.45 -4.83
CA ALA A 282 -6.97 -8.65 -3.45
C ALA A 282 -5.91 -8.07 -2.51
N LYS A 283 -6.35 -7.30 -1.51
CA LYS A 283 -5.48 -6.65 -0.53
C LYS A 283 -5.78 -7.14 0.87
N HIS A 284 -4.83 -7.84 1.47
CA HIS A 284 -4.87 -8.27 2.87
C HIS A 284 -4.51 -7.14 3.86
N PHE A 285 -5.07 -5.93 3.66
CA PHE A 285 -4.89 -4.79 4.55
C PHE A 285 -6.05 -3.81 4.40
N TYR A 286 -6.13 -2.81 5.27
CA TYR A 286 -7.11 -1.73 5.20
C TYR A 286 -6.73 -0.71 4.12
N GLY A 287 -7.63 -0.44 3.17
CA GLY A 287 -7.46 0.54 2.10
C GLY A 287 -7.55 1.98 2.59
N ALA A 288 -6.49 2.50 3.21
CA ALA A 288 -6.47 3.84 3.80
C ALA A 288 -6.35 4.99 2.78
N ASP A 289 -6.85 6.18 3.11
CA ASP A 289 -6.60 7.43 2.35
C ASP A 289 -5.21 8.02 2.62
N VAL A 290 -4.18 7.21 2.39
CA VAL A 290 -2.77 7.57 2.59
C VAL A 290 -2.10 7.77 1.24
N SER A 291 -1.56 8.97 1.01
CA SER A 291 -1.04 9.38 -0.31
C SER A 291 0.07 8.49 -0.86
N PHE A 292 0.95 7.96 0.01
CA PHE A 292 1.99 7.02 -0.42
C PHE A 292 1.41 5.69 -0.91
N GLN A 293 0.47 5.11 -0.15
CA GLN A 293 -0.20 3.87 -0.55
C GLN A 293 -1.00 4.05 -1.83
N ARG A 294 -1.80 5.12 -1.94
CA ARG A 294 -2.53 5.45 -3.17
C ARG A 294 -1.63 5.50 -4.38
N LYS A 295 -0.50 6.23 -4.33
CA LYS A 295 0.45 6.29 -5.45
C LYS A 295 0.99 4.92 -5.85
N LYS A 296 1.30 4.07 -4.87
CA LYS A 296 1.76 2.70 -5.11
C LYS A 296 0.67 1.86 -5.77
N MET A 297 -0.57 1.95 -5.27
CA MET A 297 -1.73 1.24 -5.80
C MET A 297 -2.11 1.71 -7.19
N SER A 298 -2.26 3.02 -7.43
CA SER A 298 -2.56 3.57 -8.75
C SER A 298 -1.52 3.14 -9.80
N LYS A 299 -0.22 3.11 -9.44
CA LYS A 299 0.83 2.61 -10.35
C LYS A 299 0.69 1.11 -10.63
N GLN A 300 0.24 0.31 -9.66
CA GLN A 300 0.00 -1.12 -9.87
C GLN A 300 -1.23 -1.33 -10.77
N MET A 301 -2.36 -0.74 -10.39
CA MET A 301 -3.63 -0.89 -11.09
C MET A 301 -3.60 -0.33 -12.51
N SER A 302 -2.86 0.76 -12.77
CA SER A 302 -2.77 1.34 -14.12
C SER A 302 -2.30 0.32 -15.14
N ARG A 303 -1.37 -0.58 -14.79
CA ARG A 303 -0.90 -1.62 -15.71
C ARG A 303 -1.99 -2.62 -16.09
N TYR A 304 -2.90 -2.91 -15.17
CA TYR A 304 -4.02 -3.80 -15.42
C TYR A 304 -5.12 -3.10 -16.23
N ILE A 305 -5.37 -1.82 -15.93
CA ILE A 305 -6.30 -0.98 -16.70
C ILE A 305 -5.80 -0.80 -18.15
N ASP A 306 -4.51 -0.58 -18.31
CA ASP A 306 -3.85 -0.43 -19.60
C ASP A 306 -3.90 -1.72 -20.43
N GLU A 307 -4.06 -2.89 -19.79
CA GLU A 307 -4.21 -4.17 -20.51
C GLU A 307 -5.70 -4.52 -20.71
N TRP A 308 -6.47 -4.71 -19.64
CA TRP A 308 -7.80 -5.30 -19.71
C TRP A 308 -8.95 -4.30 -19.63
N GLY A 309 -8.72 -3.06 -19.18
CA GLY A 309 -9.78 -2.08 -18.88
C GLY A 309 -10.11 -2.02 -17.39
N SER A 310 -11.29 -1.49 -17.04
CA SER A 310 -11.73 -1.36 -15.65
C SER A 310 -11.67 -2.69 -14.87
N GLY A 311 -11.43 -2.58 -13.56
CA GLY A 311 -11.37 -3.72 -12.65
C GLY A 311 -11.80 -3.35 -11.24
N ALA A 312 -11.50 -4.20 -10.26
CA ALA A 312 -11.81 -3.95 -8.86
C ALA A 312 -10.65 -4.29 -7.94
N VAL A 313 -10.64 -3.66 -6.77
CA VAL A 313 -9.72 -3.99 -5.67
C VAL A 313 -10.54 -4.37 -4.45
N VAL A 314 -10.33 -5.57 -3.91
CA VAL A 314 -11.04 -6.07 -2.73
C VAL A 314 -10.13 -5.97 -1.52
N TYR A 315 -10.52 -5.19 -0.52
CA TYR A 315 -9.76 -5.03 0.73
C TYR A 315 -10.33 -5.91 1.83
N ARG A 316 -9.50 -6.81 2.39
CA ARG A 316 -9.92 -7.70 3.49
C ARG A 316 -10.48 -6.94 4.69
N HIS A 317 -9.77 -5.88 5.09
CA HIS A 317 -10.17 -5.06 6.24
C HIS A 317 -11.02 -3.86 5.84
N GLY A 318 -11.62 -3.86 4.64
CA GLY A 318 -12.35 -2.70 4.12
C GLY A 318 -11.45 -1.54 3.71
N PHE A 319 -12.07 -0.41 3.39
CA PHE A 319 -11.38 0.73 2.79
C PHE A 319 -12.02 2.06 3.21
N SER A 320 -11.27 3.15 3.03
CA SER A 320 -11.70 4.52 3.27
C SER A 320 -12.76 4.96 2.27
N GLU A 321 -13.82 5.64 2.69
CA GLU A 321 -14.85 6.18 1.78
C GLU A 321 -14.26 7.11 0.71
N ASN A 322 -13.15 7.78 1.04
CA ASN A 322 -12.50 8.70 0.13
C ASN A 322 -11.54 7.99 -0.82
N LEU A 323 -11.19 6.71 -0.58
CA LEU A 323 -10.30 5.93 -1.44
C LEU A 323 -10.90 5.83 -2.84
N PHE A 324 -10.06 6.15 -3.82
CA PHE A 324 -10.45 6.25 -5.21
C PHE A 324 -9.24 6.08 -6.11
N ILE A 325 -9.40 5.22 -7.12
CA ILE A 325 -8.48 5.01 -8.23
C ILE A 325 -9.37 4.98 -9.48
N PRO A 326 -9.17 5.88 -10.46
CA PRO A 326 -9.94 5.87 -11.70
C PRO A 326 -9.86 4.52 -12.40
N GLY A 327 -11.00 3.98 -12.85
CA GLY A 327 -11.07 2.66 -13.48
C GLY A 327 -11.05 1.47 -12.52
N CYS A 328 -11.08 1.71 -11.20
CA CYS A 328 -11.18 0.64 -10.21
C CYS A 328 -12.38 0.83 -9.28
N LEU A 329 -13.21 -0.20 -9.17
CA LEU A 329 -14.20 -0.32 -8.11
C LEU A 329 -13.51 -0.74 -6.80
N MET A 330 -13.80 -0.04 -5.69
CA MET A 330 -13.28 -0.41 -4.37
C MET A 330 -14.33 -1.26 -3.66
N LEU A 331 -13.91 -2.45 -3.22
CA LEU A 331 -14.75 -3.44 -2.56
C LEU A 331 -14.14 -3.82 -1.21
N ASP A 332 -14.98 -4.33 -0.31
CA ASP A 332 -14.54 -4.96 0.94
C ASP A 332 -14.92 -6.44 0.96
N ALA A 333 -14.38 -7.18 1.93
CA ALA A 333 -14.59 -8.62 2.05
C ALA A 333 -15.93 -8.99 2.74
N GLY A 334 -16.86 -8.06 2.96
CA GLY A 334 -18.06 -8.30 3.76
C GLY A 334 -19.01 -9.37 3.21
N VAL A 335 -18.95 -9.67 1.91
CA VAL A 335 -19.76 -10.72 1.26
C VAL A 335 -19.07 -12.09 1.21
N LEU A 336 -17.82 -12.17 1.67
CA LEU A 336 -17.00 -13.38 1.63
C LEU A 336 -17.11 -14.15 2.94
N ASP A 337 -17.13 -15.48 2.86
CA ASP A 337 -16.96 -16.34 4.03
C ASP A 337 -15.48 -16.45 4.37
N LEU A 338 -15.06 -15.74 5.43
CA LEU A 338 -13.69 -15.72 5.90
C LEU A 338 -13.40 -16.75 7.01
N SER A 339 -14.33 -17.68 7.28
CA SER A 339 -14.18 -18.70 8.34
C SER A 339 -12.91 -19.55 8.20
N ARG A 340 -12.49 -19.84 6.96
CA ARG A 340 -11.23 -20.53 6.63
C ARG A 340 -9.97 -19.77 7.09
N MET A 341 -10.09 -18.47 7.38
CA MET A 341 -8.99 -17.59 7.77
C MET A 341 -8.95 -17.29 9.28
N ALA A 342 -9.89 -17.82 10.06
CA ALA A 342 -10.07 -17.51 11.48
C ALA A 342 -8.96 -18.12 12.35
#